data_AF-A0A7L2VE79-F1
#
_entry.id   AF-A0A7L2VE79-F1
#
_cell.length_a   1.000
_cell.length_b   1.000
_cell.length_c   1.000
_cell.angle_alpha   90.00
_cell.angle_beta   90.00
_cell.angle_gamma   90.00
#
_symmetry.space_group_name_H-M   'P 1'
#
loop_
_entity.id
_entity.type
_entity.pdbx_description
1 polymer ?
#
loop_
_entity_poly.entity_id
_entity_poly.type
_entity_poly.pdbx_seq_one_letter_code
_entity_poly.pdbx_strand_id
1 'polypeptide(L)'
;MAVDELQAVIQRCQILEEADFKGEDFNLFQVAGQKCLEDGYAAQLLEVIQNEKNKVIIRNMGWNLISPLVRCIFMYEQEDDKQEHCLKILDQLAQLCNPKELFLGLLEQIEQTSGEQVCQTVMLLLQPLQTVLLKLQNKKAYSVGLSLAMIMNQLTPLPVPYTKQQIQEDKLGLCQCCNAVVDFAKPFVNEVVKNMEKLSECIDMELKEELLKFCMKSLKYPLLTAQLEQLEGIEEHPFRHFAVQIIDILWDIRELVPLVFLHRKGKSPRWENQEFADVERESSAESLACLSYLIFVQRFGIDCFPMVF
;
A
#
# COMPACT_ATOMS: atom_id res chain seq x y z
N MET A 1 18.81 -16.33 -28.08
CA MET A 1 17.97 -15.12 -27.90
C MET A 1 17.49 -15.07 -26.44
N ALA A 2 17.08 -13.92 -25.90
CA ALA A 2 16.68 -13.82 -24.48
C ALA A 2 15.60 -14.85 -24.08
N VAL A 3 14.64 -15.10 -24.98
CA VAL A 3 13.59 -16.12 -24.79
C VAL A 3 14.18 -17.53 -24.70
N ASP A 4 15.19 -17.87 -25.50
CA ASP A 4 15.84 -19.19 -25.46
C ASP A 4 16.59 -19.40 -24.13
N GLU A 5 17.23 -18.34 -23.61
CA GLU A 5 17.89 -18.38 -22.30
C GLU A 5 16.87 -18.63 -21.18
N LEU A 6 15.73 -17.91 -21.19
CA LEU A 6 14.65 -18.12 -20.23
C LEU A 6 14.09 -19.54 -20.32
N GLN A 7 13.84 -20.05 -21.53
CA GLN A 7 13.35 -21.41 -21.73
C GLN A 7 14.35 -22.47 -21.23
N ALA A 8 15.65 -22.27 -21.45
CA ALA A 8 16.68 -23.16 -20.94
C ALA A 8 16.71 -23.19 -19.40
N VAL A 9 16.57 -22.02 -18.75
CA VAL A 9 16.47 -21.94 -17.29
C VAL A 9 15.21 -22.64 -16.79
N ILE A 10 14.05 -22.39 -17.40
CA ILE A 10 12.79 -23.05 -17.04
C ILE A 10 12.90 -24.58 -17.18
N GLN A 11 13.41 -25.08 -18.30
CA GLN A 11 13.57 -26.53 -18.52
C GLN A 11 14.49 -27.17 -17.49
N ARG A 12 15.58 -26.48 -17.12
CA ARG A 12 16.47 -26.94 -16.04
C ARG A 12 15.72 -27.01 -14.70
N CYS A 13 14.99 -25.96 -14.34
CA CYS A 13 14.25 -25.90 -13.08
C CYS A 13 13.04 -26.86 -13.03
N GLN A 14 12.46 -27.23 -14.17
CA GLN A 14 11.36 -28.21 -14.24
C GLN A 14 11.77 -29.63 -13.82
N ILE A 15 13.07 -29.96 -13.93
CA ILE A 15 13.60 -31.28 -13.57
C ILE A 15 13.88 -31.36 -12.06
N LEU A 16 14.04 -30.22 -11.40
CA LEU A 16 14.37 -30.12 -9.99
C LEU A 16 13.10 -30.19 -9.12
N GLU A 17 13.23 -30.76 -7.93
CA GLU A 17 12.21 -30.61 -6.89
C GLU A 17 12.34 -29.24 -6.22
N GLU A 18 11.26 -28.74 -5.62
CA GLU A 18 11.22 -27.42 -4.97
C GLU A 18 12.27 -27.26 -3.85
N ALA A 19 12.59 -28.34 -3.14
CA ALA A 19 13.60 -28.34 -2.09
C ALA A 19 15.04 -28.20 -2.62
N ASP A 20 15.26 -28.47 -3.91
CA ASP A 20 16.58 -28.48 -4.54
C ASP A 20 16.93 -27.16 -5.23
N PHE A 21 16.01 -26.18 -5.25
CA PHE A 21 16.29 -24.86 -5.81
C PHE A 21 17.40 -24.15 -5.05
N LYS A 22 18.45 -23.74 -5.78
CA LYS A 22 19.60 -23.03 -5.23
C LYS A 22 19.50 -21.55 -5.56
N GLY A 23 20.15 -20.70 -4.77
CA GLY A 23 20.21 -19.25 -5.02
C GLY A 23 20.68 -18.89 -6.44
N GLU A 24 21.54 -19.71 -7.05
CA GLU A 24 21.93 -19.56 -8.46
C GLU A 24 20.75 -19.65 -9.43
N ASP A 25 19.79 -20.55 -9.19
CA ASP A 25 18.63 -20.74 -10.06
C ASP A 25 17.69 -19.52 -9.98
N PHE A 26 17.53 -18.91 -8.80
CA PHE A 26 16.78 -17.65 -8.64
C PHE A 26 17.42 -16.51 -9.42
N ASN A 27 18.75 -16.37 -9.33
CA ASN A 27 19.49 -15.33 -10.06
C ASN A 27 19.44 -15.55 -11.57
N LEU A 28 19.63 -16.78 -12.04
CA LEU A 28 19.54 -17.11 -13.47
C LEU A 28 18.13 -16.81 -14.02
N PHE A 29 17.09 -17.15 -13.27
CA PHE A 29 15.71 -16.83 -13.63
C PHE A 29 15.47 -15.32 -13.69
N GLN A 30 15.94 -14.57 -12.68
CA GLN A 30 15.84 -13.11 -12.64
C GLN A 30 16.52 -12.47 -13.85
N VAL A 31 17.78 -12.84 -14.13
CA VAL A 31 18.57 -12.27 -15.23
C VAL A 31 17.94 -12.59 -16.57
N ALA A 32 17.52 -13.84 -16.79
CA ALA A 32 16.89 -14.23 -18.05
C ALA A 32 15.52 -13.54 -18.27
N GLY A 33 14.71 -13.45 -17.21
CA GLY A 33 13.42 -12.73 -17.26
C GLY A 33 13.59 -11.23 -17.45
N GLN A 34 14.57 -10.61 -16.80
CA GLN A 34 14.91 -9.20 -17.00
C GLN A 34 15.32 -8.93 -18.45
N LYS A 35 16.19 -9.76 -19.04
CA LYS A 35 16.54 -9.62 -20.47
C LYS A 35 15.32 -9.76 -21.38
N CYS A 36 14.41 -10.69 -21.09
CA CYS A 36 13.17 -10.83 -21.86
C CYS A 36 12.31 -9.56 -21.79
N LEU A 37 12.20 -8.94 -20.62
CA LEU A 37 11.49 -7.68 -20.47
C LEU A 37 12.21 -6.56 -21.23
N GLU A 38 13.51 -6.36 -21.02
CA GLU A 38 14.30 -5.30 -21.67
C GLU A 38 14.28 -5.40 -23.21
N ASP A 39 14.37 -6.61 -23.77
CA ASP A 39 14.34 -6.86 -25.22
C ASP A 39 12.92 -6.81 -25.82
N GLY A 40 11.88 -6.57 -25.02
CA GLY A 40 10.50 -6.42 -25.49
C GLY A 40 9.74 -7.73 -25.69
N TYR A 41 10.20 -8.82 -25.10
CA TYR A 41 9.55 -10.15 -25.14
C TYR A 41 8.58 -10.37 -23.96
N ALA A 42 7.85 -9.32 -23.55
CA ALA A 42 6.90 -9.39 -22.44
C ALA A 42 5.76 -10.40 -22.71
N ALA A 43 5.29 -10.51 -23.95
CA ALA A 43 4.26 -11.49 -24.31
C ALA A 43 4.72 -12.94 -24.10
N GLN A 44 5.94 -13.26 -24.53
CA GLN A 44 6.52 -14.61 -24.37
C GLN A 44 6.79 -14.93 -22.89
N LEU A 45 7.23 -13.94 -22.11
CA LEU A 45 7.38 -14.11 -20.66
C LEU A 45 6.02 -14.36 -20.00
N LEU A 46 4.96 -13.67 -20.42
CA LEU A 46 3.60 -13.90 -19.92
C LEU A 46 3.12 -15.32 -20.22
N GLU A 47 3.37 -15.84 -21.43
CA GLU A 47 3.05 -17.23 -21.79
C GLU A 47 3.78 -18.24 -20.89
N VAL A 48 5.05 -17.99 -20.59
CA VAL A 48 5.84 -18.82 -19.67
C VAL A 48 5.24 -18.80 -18.25
N ILE A 49 4.79 -17.64 -17.78
CA ILE A 49 4.20 -17.48 -16.45
C ILE A 49 2.84 -18.17 -16.34
N GLN A 50 2.02 -18.08 -17.39
CA GLN A 50 0.67 -18.68 -17.43
C GLN A 50 0.69 -20.21 -17.63
N ASN A 51 1.83 -20.77 -18.03
CA ASN A 51 1.93 -22.21 -18.25
C ASN A 51 1.91 -22.99 -16.93
N GLU A 52 0.90 -23.85 -16.76
CA GLU A 52 0.72 -24.67 -15.55
C GLU A 52 1.94 -25.55 -15.21
N LYS A 53 2.74 -25.95 -16.20
CA LYS A 53 3.98 -26.71 -15.96
C LYS A 53 5.03 -25.91 -15.17
N ASN A 54 4.96 -24.58 -15.24
CA ASN A 54 5.92 -23.68 -14.62
C ASN A 54 5.48 -23.19 -13.25
N LYS A 55 4.27 -23.57 -12.79
CA LYS A 55 3.64 -23.03 -11.59
C LYS A 55 4.51 -23.10 -10.33
N VAL A 56 5.23 -24.21 -10.12
CA VAL A 56 6.13 -24.37 -8.97
C VAL A 56 7.32 -23.41 -9.04
N ILE A 57 7.85 -23.18 -10.25
CA ILE A 57 8.95 -22.23 -10.49
C ILE A 57 8.45 -20.81 -10.25
N ILE A 58 7.32 -20.42 -10.86
CA ILE A 58 6.74 -19.08 -10.71
C ILE A 58 6.37 -18.82 -9.25
N ARG A 59 5.81 -19.81 -8.55
CA ARG A 59 5.47 -19.67 -7.12
C ARG A 59 6.67 -19.27 -6.28
N ASN A 60 7.84 -19.83 -6.55
CA ASN A 60 9.05 -19.63 -5.74
C ASN A 60 9.95 -18.51 -6.25
N MET A 61 10.12 -18.38 -7.57
CA MET A 61 11.10 -17.48 -8.18
C MET A 61 10.47 -16.27 -8.85
N GLY A 62 9.15 -16.27 -9.09
CA GLY A 62 8.45 -15.22 -9.84
C GLY A 62 8.57 -13.83 -9.23
N TRP A 63 8.70 -13.73 -7.90
CA TRP A 63 8.85 -12.45 -7.20
C TRP A 63 10.14 -11.70 -7.58
N ASN A 64 11.19 -12.39 -8.06
CA ASN A 64 12.43 -11.74 -8.51
C ASN A 64 12.22 -10.86 -9.75
N LEU A 65 11.11 -11.04 -10.47
CA LEU A 65 10.79 -10.24 -11.64
C LEU A 65 10.13 -8.90 -11.30
N ILE A 66 9.76 -8.65 -10.04
CA ILE A 66 9.02 -7.43 -9.67
C ILE A 66 9.80 -6.16 -9.97
N SER A 67 11.07 -6.09 -9.54
CA SER A 67 11.90 -4.91 -9.80
C SER A 67 12.09 -4.62 -11.30
N PRO A 68 12.56 -5.58 -12.14
CA PRO A 68 12.69 -5.32 -13.56
C PRO A 68 11.35 -5.02 -14.24
N LEU A 69 10.25 -5.62 -13.79
CA LEU A 69 8.91 -5.38 -14.33
C LEU A 69 8.42 -3.97 -14.07
N VAL A 70 8.53 -3.48 -12.83
CA VAL A 70 8.15 -2.10 -12.46
C VAL A 70 8.93 -1.10 -13.29
N ARG A 71 10.24 -1.31 -13.44
CA ARG A 71 11.08 -0.46 -14.28
C ARG A 71 10.63 -0.48 -15.74
N CYS A 72 10.31 -1.64 -16.31
CA CYS A 72 9.83 -1.74 -17.69
C CYS A 72 8.47 -1.07 -17.89
N ILE A 73 7.55 -1.18 -16.93
CA ILE A 73 6.24 -0.51 -16.99
C ILE A 73 6.40 1.01 -17.12
N PHE A 74 7.38 1.60 -16.42
CA PHE A 74 7.68 3.03 -16.50
C PHE A 74 8.53 3.44 -17.71
N MET A 75 9.25 2.50 -18.33
CA MET A 75 10.05 2.77 -19.54
C MET A 75 9.20 2.75 -20.81
N TYR A 76 8.13 1.97 -20.84
CA TYR A 76 7.23 1.91 -21.99
C TYR A 76 6.26 3.08 -22.01
N GLU A 77 5.97 3.57 -23.22
CA GLU A 77 4.97 4.61 -23.42
C GLU A 77 3.58 4.08 -23.08
N GLN A 78 2.69 4.99 -22.65
CA GLN A 78 1.29 4.64 -22.44
C GLN A 78 0.69 4.14 -23.76
N GLU A 79 -0.09 3.06 -23.69
CA GLU A 79 -0.72 2.38 -24.84
C GLU A 79 0.21 1.50 -25.70
N ASP A 80 1.46 1.24 -25.27
CA ASP A 80 2.27 0.17 -25.86
C ASP A 80 1.72 -1.20 -25.43
N ASP A 81 1.49 -2.10 -26.41
CA ASP A 81 1.13 -3.50 -26.15
C ASP A 81 2.07 -4.12 -25.10
N LYS A 82 3.37 -3.76 -25.11
CA LYS A 82 4.35 -4.26 -24.13
C LYS A 82 4.04 -3.83 -22.70
N GLN A 83 3.54 -2.62 -22.50
CA GLN A 83 3.12 -2.13 -21.18
C GLN A 83 1.92 -2.94 -20.67
N GLU A 84 0.94 -3.20 -21.53
CA GLU A 84 -0.21 -4.04 -21.18
C GLU A 84 0.21 -5.45 -20.78
N HIS A 85 1.15 -6.06 -21.53
CA HIS A 85 1.71 -7.36 -21.17
C HIS A 85 2.43 -7.32 -19.82
N CYS A 86 3.18 -6.25 -19.51
CA CYS A 86 3.85 -6.11 -18.22
C CYS A 86 2.85 -5.97 -17.05
N LEU A 87 1.78 -5.20 -17.22
CA LEU A 87 0.72 -5.09 -16.21
C LEU A 87 0.04 -6.45 -15.98
N LYS A 88 -0.26 -7.19 -17.06
CA LYS A 88 -0.79 -8.57 -16.96
C LYS A 88 0.19 -9.50 -16.24
N ILE A 89 1.49 -9.39 -16.48
CA ILE A 89 2.51 -10.16 -15.75
C ILE A 89 2.43 -9.83 -14.25
N LEU A 90 2.36 -8.54 -13.89
CA LEU A 90 2.30 -8.11 -12.48
C LEU A 90 1.09 -8.73 -11.76
N ASP A 91 -0.07 -8.69 -12.41
CA ASP A 91 -1.30 -9.31 -11.91
C ASP A 91 -1.16 -10.82 -11.72
N GLN A 92 -0.57 -11.52 -12.70
CA GLN A 92 -0.34 -12.97 -12.61
C GLN A 92 0.63 -13.32 -11.47
N LEU A 93 1.69 -12.53 -11.27
CA LEU A 93 2.63 -12.75 -10.17
C LEU A 93 1.93 -12.57 -8.81
N ALA A 94 1.08 -11.55 -8.65
CA ALA A 94 0.26 -11.37 -7.43
C ALA A 94 -0.60 -12.61 -7.10
N GLN A 95 -1.12 -13.29 -8.12
CA GLN A 95 -1.94 -14.48 -7.96
C GLN A 95 -1.12 -15.76 -7.71
N LEU A 96 0.02 -15.94 -8.38
CA LEU A 96 0.74 -17.22 -8.42
C LEU A 96 1.90 -17.32 -7.44
N CYS A 97 2.56 -16.20 -7.11
CA CYS A 97 3.75 -16.21 -6.26
C CYS A 97 3.44 -16.54 -4.79
N ASN A 98 4.48 -17.01 -4.09
CA ASN A 98 4.49 -17.11 -2.64
C ASN A 98 4.24 -15.71 -2.04
N PRO A 99 3.18 -15.55 -1.22
CA PRO A 99 2.79 -14.23 -0.73
C PRO A 99 3.82 -13.60 0.19
N LYS A 100 4.68 -14.37 0.88
CA LYS A 100 5.70 -13.81 1.79
C LYS A 100 6.81 -13.09 1.03
N GLU A 101 7.41 -13.78 0.05
CA GLU A 101 8.51 -13.21 -0.73
C GLU A 101 8.00 -12.09 -1.64
N LEU A 102 6.82 -12.28 -2.25
CA LEU A 102 6.24 -11.26 -3.10
C LEU A 102 5.87 -9.99 -2.31
N PHE A 103 5.35 -10.13 -1.09
CA PHE A 103 5.09 -9.00 -0.21
C PHE A 103 6.35 -8.16 0.02
N LEU A 104 7.47 -8.80 0.36
CA LEU A 104 8.74 -8.13 0.59
C LEU A 104 9.26 -7.44 -0.69
N GLY A 105 9.21 -8.14 -1.83
CA GLY A 105 9.64 -7.57 -3.11
C GLY A 105 8.82 -6.35 -3.52
N LEU A 106 7.50 -6.35 -3.29
CA LEU A 106 6.64 -5.19 -3.55
C LEU A 106 6.97 -4.02 -2.60
N LEU A 107 7.18 -4.29 -1.32
CA LEU A 107 7.54 -3.26 -0.33
C LEU A 107 8.88 -2.61 -0.63
N GLU A 108 9.86 -3.41 -1.04
CA GLU A 108 11.18 -2.93 -1.43
C GLU A 108 11.11 -1.94 -2.60
N GLN A 109 10.24 -2.18 -3.60
CA GLN A 109 10.06 -1.23 -4.69
C GLN A 109 9.45 0.10 -4.23
N ILE A 110 8.52 0.07 -3.27
CA ILE A 110 7.95 1.28 -2.68
C ILE A 110 9.03 2.03 -1.88
N GLU A 111 9.83 1.31 -1.10
CA GLU A 111 10.87 1.89 -0.25
C GLU A 111 12.01 2.54 -1.06
N GLN A 112 12.42 1.91 -2.16
CA GLN A 112 13.52 2.38 -3.01
C GLN A 112 13.13 3.53 -3.94
N THR A 113 11.84 3.70 -4.23
CA THR A 113 11.37 4.79 -5.09
C THR A 113 11.48 6.12 -4.35
N SER A 114 12.02 7.14 -5.01
CA SER A 114 12.13 8.49 -4.44
C SER A 114 11.82 9.56 -5.48
N GLY A 115 11.52 10.78 -5.01
CA GLY A 115 11.26 11.93 -5.88
C GLY A 115 9.90 11.87 -6.58
N GLU A 116 9.88 12.24 -7.86
CA GLU A 116 8.62 12.45 -8.61
C GLU A 116 7.86 11.15 -8.93
N GLN A 117 8.51 9.99 -8.83
CA GLN A 117 7.91 8.68 -9.18
C GLN A 117 7.20 8.00 -8.00
N VAL A 118 7.31 8.53 -6.78
CA VAL A 118 6.79 7.87 -5.56
C VAL A 118 5.30 7.51 -5.70
N CYS A 119 4.45 8.49 -6.02
CA CYS A 119 3.02 8.23 -6.14
C CYS A 119 2.69 7.28 -7.30
N GLN A 120 3.43 7.34 -8.41
CA GLN A 120 3.24 6.45 -9.54
C GLN A 120 3.56 5.00 -9.16
N THR A 121 4.69 4.76 -8.49
CA THR A 121 5.05 3.43 -8.00
C THR A 121 4.07 2.93 -6.95
N VAL A 122 3.69 3.77 -5.98
CA VAL A 122 2.69 3.39 -4.98
C VAL A 122 1.39 2.98 -5.68
N MET A 123 0.83 3.83 -6.54
CA MET A 123 -0.41 3.55 -7.26
C MET A 123 -0.36 2.25 -8.07
N LEU A 124 0.75 2.01 -8.79
CA LEU A 124 0.96 0.78 -9.55
C LEU A 124 0.93 -0.47 -8.66
N LEU A 125 1.49 -0.38 -7.46
CA LEU A 125 1.71 -1.53 -6.57
C LEU A 125 0.61 -1.74 -5.53
N LEU A 126 -0.32 -0.80 -5.33
CA LEU A 126 -1.39 -0.92 -4.33
C LEU A 126 -2.24 -2.18 -4.53
N GLN A 127 -2.72 -2.44 -5.75
CA GLN A 127 -3.59 -3.60 -6.01
C GLN A 127 -2.84 -4.94 -5.88
N PRO A 128 -1.63 -5.11 -6.44
CA PRO A 128 -0.83 -6.32 -6.22
C PRO A 128 -0.53 -6.54 -4.74
N LEU A 129 -0.16 -5.49 -4.01
CA LEU A 129 0.12 -5.54 -2.58
C LEU A 129 -1.11 -5.94 -1.78
N GLN A 130 -2.28 -5.37 -2.08
CA GLN A 130 -3.54 -5.73 -1.41
C GLN A 130 -3.88 -7.21 -1.63
N THR A 131 -3.76 -7.68 -2.88
CA THR A 131 -3.99 -9.08 -3.24
C THR A 131 -3.10 -10.03 -2.44
N VAL A 132 -1.82 -9.69 -2.32
CA VAL A 132 -0.85 -10.49 -1.57
C VAL A 132 -1.15 -10.49 -0.08
N LEU A 133 -1.44 -9.32 0.50
CA LEU A 133 -1.77 -9.18 1.92
C LEU A 133 -3.06 -9.95 2.29
N LEU A 134 -4.06 -9.96 1.41
CA LEU A 134 -5.29 -10.75 1.63
C LEU A 134 -5.04 -12.26 1.60
N LYS A 135 -4.00 -12.72 0.90
CA LYS A 135 -3.57 -14.13 0.86
C LYS A 135 -2.70 -14.54 2.06
N LEU A 136 -2.17 -13.58 2.83
CA LEU A 136 -1.34 -13.89 4.00
C LEU A 136 -2.21 -14.45 5.13
N GLN A 137 -1.88 -15.66 5.59
CA GLN A 137 -2.56 -16.30 6.72
C GLN A 137 -1.97 -15.90 8.07
N ASN A 138 -0.65 -15.65 8.12
CA ASN A 138 0.08 -15.36 9.34
C ASN A 138 0.65 -13.94 9.31
N LYS A 139 0.69 -13.26 10.46
CA LYS A 139 1.24 -11.90 10.62
C LYS A 139 0.61 -10.85 9.69
N LYS A 140 -0.63 -11.08 9.25
CA LYS A 140 -1.34 -10.20 8.33
C LYS A 140 -1.45 -8.77 8.87
N ALA A 141 -1.86 -8.60 10.14
CA ALA A 141 -1.92 -7.31 10.81
C ALA A 141 -0.59 -6.55 10.72
N TYR A 142 0.51 -7.19 11.12
CA TYR A 142 1.86 -6.63 11.02
C TYR A 142 2.23 -6.25 9.58
N SER A 143 1.97 -7.11 8.60
CA SER A 143 2.27 -6.83 7.18
C SER A 143 1.44 -5.68 6.61
N VAL A 144 0.16 -5.55 7.00
CA VAL A 144 -0.70 -4.42 6.64
C VAL A 144 -0.16 -3.13 7.28
N GLY A 145 0.15 -3.16 8.57
CA GLY A 145 0.74 -2.02 9.28
C GLY A 145 2.05 -1.55 8.67
N LEU A 146 2.95 -2.48 8.37
CA LEU A 146 4.22 -2.18 7.70
C LEU A 146 4.01 -1.56 6.32
N SER A 147 3.05 -2.06 5.53
CA SER A 147 2.69 -1.52 4.22
C SER A 147 2.21 -0.07 4.32
N LEU A 148 1.22 0.18 5.18
CA LEU A 148 0.64 1.51 5.37
C LEU A 148 1.69 2.48 5.92
N ALA A 149 2.51 2.04 6.88
CA ALA A 149 3.58 2.85 7.43
C ALA A 149 4.61 3.22 6.36
N MET A 150 5.03 2.26 5.52
CA MET A 150 5.99 2.48 4.44
C MET A 150 5.45 3.42 3.37
N ILE A 151 4.24 3.18 2.88
CA ILE A 151 3.57 4.05 1.91
C ILE A 151 3.50 5.48 2.45
N MET A 152 3.00 5.66 3.68
CA MET A 152 2.88 7.00 4.27
C MET A 152 4.25 7.65 4.52
N ASN A 153 5.30 6.89 4.83
CA ASN A 153 6.67 7.41 4.94
C ASN A 153 7.17 7.94 3.60
N GLN A 154 6.86 7.26 2.50
CA GLN A 154 7.24 7.69 1.16
C GLN A 154 6.44 8.91 0.68
N LEU A 155 5.18 9.05 1.11
CA LEU A 155 4.36 10.22 0.76
C LEU A 155 4.73 11.47 1.55
N THR A 156 5.19 11.34 2.80
CA THR A 156 5.46 12.48 3.71
C THR A 156 6.41 13.56 3.12
N PRO A 157 7.49 13.22 2.39
CA PRO A 157 8.38 14.20 1.78
C PRO A 157 7.75 15.02 0.65
N LEU A 158 6.61 14.60 0.09
CA LEU A 158 6.00 15.27 -1.04
C LEU A 158 5.32 16.59 -0.61
N PRO A 159 5.37 17.65 -1.43
CA PRO A 159 4.69 18.89 -1.12
C PRO A 159 3.17 18.72 -1.21
N VAL A 160 2.46 19.25 -0.21
CA VAL A 160 0.99 19.29 -0.23
C VAL A 160 0.53 20.44 -1.12
N PRO A 161 -0.29 20.18 -2.16
CA PRO A 161 -0.79 21.23 -3.04
C PRO A 161 -1.73 22.17 -2.29
N TYR A 162 -1.57 23.48 -2.48
CA TYR A 162 -2.33 24.53 -1.80
C TYR A 162 -3.03 25.50 -2.75
N THR A 163 -2.60 25.59 -4.02
CA THR A 163 -3.30 26.41 -5.02
C THR A 163 -4.24 25.57 -5.88
N LYS A 164 -5.27 26.21 -6.43
CA LYS A 164 -6.18 25.60 -7.41
C LYS A 164 -5.42 24.91 -8.56
N GLN A 165 -4.40 25.57 -9.10
CA GLN A 165 -3.59 25.03 -10.19
C GLN A 165 -2.83 23.76 -9.76
N GLN A 166 -2.20 23.77 -8.58
CA GLN A 166 -1.47 22.61 -8.07
C GLN A 166 -2.38 21.41 -7.80
N ILE A 167 -3.60 21.65 -7.31
CA ILE A 167 -4.59 20.61 -7.06
C ILE A 167 -5.11 20.02 -8.38
N GLN A 168 -5.34 20.87 -9.39
CA GLN A 168 -5.81 20.43 -10.71
C GLN A 168 -4.74 19.68 -11.51
N GLU A 169 -3.49 20.15 -11.44
CA GLU A 169 -2.37 19.49 -12.11
C GLU A 169 -1.96 18.20 -11.39
N ASP A 170 -2.09 18.16 -10.05
CA ASP A 170 -1.61 17.10 -9.16
C ASP A 170 -0.29 16.50 -9.66
N LYS A 171 0.69 17.37 -9.96
CA LYS A 171 1.89 17.00 -10.74
C LYS A 171 2.61 15.77 -10.17
N LEU A 172 2.64 15.66 -8.84
CA LEU A 172 3.29 14.56 -8.13
C LEU A 172 2.32 13.43 -7.76
N GLY A 173 1.02 13.57 -8.04
CA GLY A 173 0.01 12.54 -7.82
C GLY A 173 -0.39 12.33 -6.36
N LEU A 174 -0.08 13.27 -5.46
CA LEU A 174 -0.29 13.10 -4.02
C LEU A 174 -1.78 12.99 -3.70
N CYS A 175 -2.63 13.83 -4.30
CA CYS A 175 -4.07 13.82 -4.04
C CYS A 175 -4.70 12.48 -4.46
N GLN A 176 -4.39 12.02 -5.67
CA GLN A 176 -4.86 10.74 -6.18
C GLN A 176 -4.34 9.57 -5.35
N CYS A 177 -3.05 9.59 -5.01
CA CYS A 177 -2.42 8.53 -4.24
C CYS A 177 -3.02 8.41 -2.84
N CYS A 178 -3.25 9.50 -2.11
CA CYS A 178 -3.89 9.46 -0.80
C CYS A 178 -5.26 8.78 -0.84
N ASN A 179 -6.11 9.11 -1.82
CA ASN A 179 -7.41 8.47 -1.98
C ASN A 179 -7.27 6.97 -2.31
N ALA A 180 -6.35 6.60 -3.20
CA ALA A 180 -6.08 5.21 -3.53
C ALA A 180 -5.58 4.40 -2.31
N VAL A 181 -4.80 5.01 -1.41
CA VAL A 181 -4.33 4.36 -0.18
C VAL A 181 -5.48 4.08 0.81
N VAL A 182 -6.50 4.95 0.86
CA VAL A 182 -7.73 4.65 1.61
C VAL A 182 -8.44 3.45 0.99
N ASP A 183 -8.63 3.43 -0.33
CA ASP A 183 -9.27 2.31 -1.03
C ASP A 183 -8.52 1.00 -0.80
N PHE A 184 -7.19 1.07 -0.78
CA PHE A 184 -6.33 -0.03 -0.39
C PHE A 184 -6.61 -0.55 1.03
N ALA A 185 -6.87 0.34 2.00
CA ALA A 185 -7.13 -0.02 3.38
C ALA A 185 -8.54 -0.62 3.62
N LYS A 186 -9.53 -0.29 2.78
CA LYS A 186 -10.95 -0.65 2.97
C LYS A 186 -11.20 -2.14 3.27
N PRO A 187 -10.61 -3.12 2.56
CA PRO A 187 -10.86 -4.53 2.87
C PRO A 187 -10.44 -4.93 4.30
N PHE A 188 -9.37 -4.32 4.82
CA PHE A 188 -8.86 -4.60 6.15
C PHE A 188 -9.70 -3.91 7.24
N VAL A 189 -10.22 -2.72 6.95
CA VAL A 189 -11.21 -2.05 7.83
C VAL A 189 -12.48 -2.89 7.93
N ASN A 190 -13.02 -3.35 6.80
CA ASN A 190 -14.18 -4.23 6.76
C ASN A 190 -13.97 -5.54 7.52
N GLU A 191 -12.76 -6.08 7.51
CA GLU A 191 -12.39 -7.27 8.29
C GLU A 191 -12.45 -7.01 9.80
N VAL A 192 -11.92 -5.87 10.25
CA VAL A 192 -12.02 -5.44 11.66
C VAL A 192 -13.47 -5.24 12.08
N VAL A 193 -14.29 -4.54 11.27
CA VAL A 193 -15.71 -4.32 11.54
C VAL A 193 -16.46 -5.64 11.69
N LYS A 194 -16.29 -6.56 10.73
CA LYS A 194 -16.91 -7.90 10.79
C LYS A 194 -16.49 -8.70 12.02
N ASN A 195 -15.23 -8.56 12.45
CA ASN A 195 -14.73 -9.26 13.64
C ASN A 195 -15.31 -8.67 14.93
N MET A 196 -15.54 -7.35 14.98
CA MET A 196 -16.21 -6.69 16.11
C MET A 196 -17.68 -7.10 16.25
N GLU A 197 -18.39 -7.26 15.14
CA GLU A 197 -19.80 -7.69 15.14
C GLU A 197 -19.98 -9.13 15.64
N LYS A 198 -19.01 -10.00 15.36
CA LYS A 198 -19.10 -11.43 15.70
C LYS A 198 -18.89 -11.75 17.19
N LEU A 199 -18.62 -10.75 18.05
CA LEU A 199 -18.28 -10.93 19.47
C LEU A 199 -17.21 -12.03 19.69
N SER A 200 -16.33 -12.24 18.70
CA SER A 200 -15.24 -13.20 18.84
C SER A 200 -14.28 -12.66 19.90
N GLU A 201 -13.96 -13.48 20.90
CA GLU A 201 -13.07 -13.15 22.02
C GLU A 201 -11.65 -12.73 21.56
N CYS A 202 -11.31 -12.97 20.29
CA CYS A 202 -10.10 -12.46 19.66
C CYS A 202 -10.48 -11.41 18.61
N ILE A 203 -10.87 -10.21 19.05
CA ILE A 203 -10.80 -9.03 18.19
C ILE A 203 -9.36 -8.98 17.67
N ASP A 204 -9.16 -8.87 16.35
CA ASP A 204 -7.83 -8.62 15.77
C ASP A 204 -7.38 -7.20 16.15
N MET A 205 -7.03 -7.06 17.43
CA MET A 205 -6.61 -5.82 18.07
C MET A 205 -5.33 -5.30 17.42
N GLU A 206 -4.50 -6.21 16.89
CA GLU A 206 -3.29 -5.87 16.15
C GLU A 206 -3.66 -5.16 14.85
N LEU A 207 -4.56 -5.71 14.04
CA LEU A 207 -4.99 -5.06 12.79
C LEU A 207 -5.69 -3.71 13.05
N LYS A 208 -6.54 -3.66 14.08
CA LYS A 208 -7.17 -2.42 14.52
C LYS A 208 -6.13 -1.36 14.90
N GLU A 209 -5.10 -1.74 15.66
CA GLU A 209 -4.04 -0.84 16.11
C GLU A 209 -3.21 -0.31 14.93
N GLU A 210 -2.90 -1.15 13.95
CA GLU A 210 -2.20 -0.73 12.73
C GLU A 210 -3.03 0.22 11.87
N LEU A 211 -4.35 -0.02 11.73
CA LEU A 211 -5.26 0.90 11.03
C LEU A 211 -5.40 2.24 11.77
N LEU A 212 -5.41 2.23 13.10
CA LEU A 212 -5.40 3.45 13.90
C LEU A 212 -4.11 4.25 13.66
N LYS A 213 -2.94 3.60 13.68
CA LYS A 213 -1.66 4.25 13.39
C LYS A 213 -1.66 4.90 12.00
N PHE A 214 -2.22 4.21 11.00
CA PHE A 214 -2.41 4.76 9.66
C PHE A 214 -3.27 6.03 9.70
N CYS A 215 -4.45 6.00 10.35
CA CYS A 215 -5.31 7.17 10.46
C CYS A 215 -4.61 8.36 11.14
N MET A 216 -3.91 8.11 12.24
CA MET A 216 -3.15 9.15 12.95
C MET A 216 -2.07 9.75 12.03
N LYS A 217 -1.36 8.91 11.29
CA LYS A 217 -0.35 9.38 10.34
C LYS A 217 -0.97 10.20 9.20
N SER A 218 -2.13 9.80 8.68
CA SER A 218 -2.90 10.54 7.66
C SER A 218 -3.40 11.90 8.16
N LEU A 219 -3.81 11.98 9.43
CA LEU A 219 -4.19 13.23 10.10
C LEU A 219 -2.99 14.17 10.24
N LYS A 220 -1.84 13.66 10.66
CA LYS A 220 -0.60 14.43 10.74
C LYS A 220 -0.12 14.89 9.36
N TYR A 221 -0.21 14.03 8.35
CA TYR A 221 0.14 14.36 6.97
C TYR A 221 -0.67 13.50 5.98
N PRO A 222 -1.25 14.07 4.91
CA PRO A 222 -1.15 15.49 4.50
C PRO A 222 -2.21 16.41 5.15
N LEU A 223 -3.15 15.89 5.94
CA LEU A 223 -4.35 16.64 6.34
C LEU A 223 -4.07 17.86 7.21
N LEU A 224 -3.07 17.81 8.09
CA LEU A 224 -2.70 18.95 8.94
C LEU A 224 -2.23 20.17 8.13
N THR A 225 -1.60 19.94 6.98
CA THR A 225 -1.03 21.00 6.13
C THR A 225 -1.92 21.35 4.94
N ALA A 226 -2.92 20.54 4.64
CA ALA A 226 -3.87 20.76 3.55
C ALA A 226 -4.81 21.94 3.84
N GLN A 227 -5.05 22.77 2.82
CA GLN A 227 -6.09 23.80 2.86
C GLN A 227 -7.41 23.19 2.39
N LEU A 228 -8.37 23.01 3.30
CA LEU A 228 -9.64 22.33 3.02
C LEU A 228 -10.79 23.27 2.63
N GLU A 229 -10.51 24.55 2.51
CA GLU A 229 -11.49 25.55 2.09
C GLU A 229 -11.92 25.31 0.63
N GLN A 230 -13.20 25.54 0.34
CA GLN A 230 -13.71 25.44 -1.03
C GLN A 230 -13.11 26.57 -1.87
N LEU A 231 -12.30 26.20 -2.85
CA LEU A 231 -11.79 27.13 -3.86
C LEU A 231 -12.83 27.30 -4.97
N GLU A 232 -13.07 28.54 -5.40
CA GLU A 232 -14.02 28.84 -6.48
C GLU A 232 -13.73 28.00 -7.74
N GLY A 233 -14.72 27.23 -8.19
CA GLY A 233 -14.65 26.41 -9.40
C GLY A 233 -13.88 25.09 -9.27
N ILE A 234 -13.69 24.55 -8.06
CA ILE A 234 -13.44 23.12 -7.81
C ILE A 234 -14.70 22.55 -7.16
N GLU A 235 -15.30 21.49 -7.72
CA GLU A 235 -16.52 20.87 -7.19
C GLU A 235 -16.28 20.21 -5.82
N GLU A 236 -15.18 19.46 -5.67
CA GLU A 236 -14.79 18.84 -4.41
C GLU A 236 -13.26 18.80 -4.24
N HIS A 237 -12.78 19.28 -3.09
CA HIS A 237 -11.35 19.30 -2.79
C HIS A 237 -10.87 17.87 -2.45
N PRO A 238 -9.82 17.31 -3.10
CA PRO A 238 -9.41 15.91 -2.90
C PRO A 238 -9.09 15.54 -1.45
N PHE A 239 -8.44 16.44 -0.70
CA PHE A 239 -8.17 16.21 0.73
C PHE A 239 -9.41 16.30 1.62
N ARG A 240 -10.54 16.87 1.18
CA ARG A 240 -11.81 16.78 1.91
C ARG A 240 -12.36 15.36 1.81
N HIS A 241 -12.36 14.77 0.61
CA HIS A 241 -12.74 13.37 0.43
C HIS A 241 -11.84 12.45 1.27
N PHE A 242 -10.52 12.63 1.19
CA PHE A 242 -9.56 11.89 2.02
C PHE A 242 -9.84 12.05 3.53
N ALA A 243 -10.09 13.27 4.01
CA ALA A 243 -10.40 13.53 5.41
C ALA A 243 -11.68 12.81 5.87
N VAL A 244 -12.74 12.88 5.07
CA VAL A 244 -14.00 12.18 5.37
C VAL A 244 -13.76 10.68 5.47
N GLN A 245 -13.03 10.10 4.52
CA GLN A 245 -12.73 8.67 4.56
C GLN A 245 -11.89 8.27 5.78
N ILE A 246 -10.91 9.10 6.21
CA ILE A 246 -10.15 8.82 7.44
C ILE A 246 -11.05 8.87 8.68
N ILE A 247 -12.00 9.82 8.74
CA ILE A 247 -12.98 9.90 9.83
C ILE A 247 -13.91 8.69 9.81
N ASP A 248 -14.37 8.27 8.63
CA ASP A 248 -15.22 7.07 8.46
C ASP A 248 -14.47 5.82 8.96
N ILE A 249 -13.19 5.65 8.62
CA ILE A 249 -12.39 4.54 9.15
C ILE A 249 -12.29 4.59 10.67
N LEU A 250 -12.00 5.75 11.26
CA LEU A 250 -11.92 5.91 12.72
C LEU A 250 -13.25 5.62 13.41
N TRP A 251 -14.37 5.99 12.77
CA TRP A 251 -15.71 5.68 13.23
C TRP A 251 -15.98 4.18 13.19
N ASP A 252 -15.73 3.54 12.05
CA ASP A 252 -15.96 2.12 11.79
C ASP A 252 -15.17 1.22 12.76
N ILE A 253 -13.91 1.58 13.05
CA ILE A 253 -13.08 0.84 14.03
C ILE A 253 -13.36 1.25 15.49
N ARG A 254 -14.33 2.14 15.73
CA ARG A 254 -14.78 2.64 17.04
C ARG A 254 -13.70 3.39 17.84
N GLU A 255 -12.81 4.10 17.16
CA GLU A 255 -11.74 4.91 17.78
C GLU A 255 -12.01 6.42 17.71
N LEU A 256 -12.96 6.88 16.88
CA LEU A 256 -13.26 8.32 16.74
C LEU A 256 -13.66 8.98 18.07
N VAL A 257 -14.65 8.44 18.77
CA VAL A 257 -15.17 8.99 20.03
C VAL A 257 -14.12 8.91 21.16
N PRO A 258 -13.42 7.77 21.38
CA PRO A 258 -12.30 7.71 22.30
C PRO A 258 -11.22 8.77 22.04
N LEU A 259 -10.80 8.98 20.79
CA LEU A 259 -9.75 9.95 20.49
C LEU A 259 -10.14 11.39 20.83
N VAL A 260 -11.42 11.75 20.62
CA VAL A 260 -11.91 13.13 20.86
C VAL A 260 -12.15 13.42 22.33
N PHE A 261 -12.71 12.48 23.10
CA PHE A 261 -13.11 12.74 24.50
C PHE A 261 -12.20 12.09 25.55
N LEU A 262 -11.59 10.96 25.22
CA LEU A 262 -10.70 10.23 26.11
C LEU A 262 -9.28 10.50 25.64
N HIS A 263 -8.70 11.64 26.05
CA HIS A 263 -7.25 11.79 26.04
C HIS A 263 -6.65 10.58 26.76
N ARG A 264 -6.07 9.67 25.98
CA ARG A 264 -5.70 8.31 26.39
C ARG A 264 -4.81 8.38 27.64
N LYS A 265 -5.40 8.26 28.83
CA LYS A 265 -4.67 8.02 30.07
C LYS A 265 -4.15 6.58 30.02
N GLY A 266 -2.86 6.43 29.76
CA GLY A 266 -2.07 5.28 30.20
C GLY A 266 -1.99 4.10 29.23
N LYS A 267 -0.76 3.87 28.77
CA LYS A 267 -0.10 2.57 28.50
C LYS A 267 -1.02 1.39 28.12
N SER A 268 -0.94 0.97 26.86
CA SER A 268 -1.06 -0.45 26.55
C SER A 268 0.10 -1.18 27.28
N PRO A 269 -0.14 -2.25 28.05
CA PRO A 269 0.89 -2.90 28.87
C PRO A 269 1.93 -3.71 28.06
N ARG A 270 2.09 -3.46 26.75
CA ARG A 270 2.88 -4.31 25.86
C ARG A 270 4.11 -3.65 25.21
N TRP A 271 4.41 -2.39 25.56
CA TRP A 271 5.46 -1.62 24.91
C TRP A 271 6.55 -1.24 25.93
N GLU A 272 7.58 -2.10 26.06
CA GLU A 272 8.75 -1.86 26.92
C GLU A 272 9.90 -1.11 26.21
N ASN A 273 9.68 -0.54 25.02
CA ASN A 273 10.70 0.25 24.33
C ASN A 273 10.45 1.75 24.52
N GLN A 274 11.12 2.32 25.52
CA GLN A 274 11.00 3.71 25.98
C GLN A 274 11.40 4.76 24.91
N GLU A 275 12.18 4.39 23.89
CA GLU A 275 12.68 5.31 22.85
C GLU A 275 11.65 5.66 21.75
N PHE A 276 10.60 4.84 21.55
CA PHE A 276 9.52 5.12 20.57
C PHE A 276 8.34 5.91 21.16
N ALA A 277 8.20 5.90 22.48
CA ALA A 277 7.02 6.44 23.16
C ALA A 277 6.93 7.98 23.16
N ASP A 278 8.05 8.69 23.03
CA ASP A 278 8.07 10.16 23.06
C ASP A 278 7.83 10.78 21.67
N VAL A 279 8.31 10.15 20.58
CA VAL A 279 7.97 10.55 19.18
C VAL A 279 6.51 10.26 18.85
N GLU A 280 5.94 9.17 19.38
CA GLU A 280 4.50 8.88 19.29
C GLU A 280 3.63 9.90 20.06
N ARG A 281 4.15 10.49 21.14
CA ARG A 281 3.40 11.47 21.95
C ARG A 281 3.27 12.81 21.24
N GLU A 282 4.34 13.34 20.65
CA GLU A 282 4.27 14.59 19.87
C GLU A 282 3.50 14.43 18.56
N SER A 283 3.72 13.33 17.83
CA SER A 283 2.95 13.01 16.61
C SER A 283 1.46 12.78 16.89
N SER A 284 1.10 12.31 18.09
CA SER A 284 -0.31 12.20 18.49
C SER A 284 -0.98 13.56 18.69
N ALA A 285 -0.28 14.58 19.20
CA ALA A 285 -0.86 15.89 19.47
C ALA A 285 -1.23 16.63 18.16
N GLU A 286 -0.34 16.60 17.17
CA GLU A 286 -0.58 17.16 15.83
C GLU A 286 -1.77 16.48 15.13
N SER A 287 -1.82 15.14 15.21
CA SER A 287 -2.92 14.35 14.63
C SER A 287 -4.26 14.67 15.30
N LEU A 288 -4.28 14.80 16.64
CA LEU A 288 -5.47 15.16 17.40
C LEU A 288 -5.91 16.61 17.17
N ALA A 289 -4.96 17.53 16.98
CA ALA A 289 -5.25 18.90 16.60
C ALA A 289 -5.90 18.97 15.21
N CYS A 290 -5.36 18.21 14.24
CA CYS A 290 -5.98 18.05 12.92
C CYS A 290 -7.41 17.46 13.05
N LEU A 291 -7.57 16.36 13.80
CA LEU A 291 -8.87 15.74 14.01
C LEU A 291 -9.89 16.72 14.62
N SER A 292 -9.46 17.51 15.60
CA SER A 292 -10.29 18.54 16.22
C SER A 292 -10.70 19.62 15.21
N TYR A 293 -9.77 20.08 14.37
CA TYR A 293 -10.08 21.02 13.28
C TYR A 293 -11.09 20.43 12.29
N LEU A 294 -10.91 19.18 11.88
CA LEU A 294 -11.81 18.51 10.94
C LEU A 294 -13.24 18.37 11.51
N ILE A 295 -13.37 18.01 12.78
CA ILE A 295 -14.68 17.80 13.41
C ILE A 295 -15.35 19.13 13.76
N PHE A 296 -14.65 20.05 14.41
CA PHE A 296 -15.29 21.26 14.99
C PHE A 296 -15.29 22.45 14.05
N VAL A 297 -14.33 22.56 13.13
CA VAL A 297 -14.26 23.66 12.15
C VAL A 297 -14.84 23.22 10.80
N GLN A 298 -14.37 22.10 10.25
CA GLN A 298 -14.85 21.58 8.96
C GLN A 298 -16.17 20.80 9.06
N ARG A 299 -16.63 20.50 10.28
CA ARG A 299 -17.90 19.82 10.58
C ARG A 299 -18.02 18.41 10.02
N PHE A 300 -16.90 17.73 9.80
CA PHE A 300 -16.91 16.33 9.37
C PHE A 300 -17.26 15.42 10.55
N GLY A 301 -18.27 14.55 10.36
CA GLY A 301 -18.71 13.60 11.39
C GLY A 301 -19.30 14.26 12.65
N ILE A 302 -19.69 15.54 12.61
CA ILE A 302 -20.21 16.26 13.77
C ILE A 302 -21.50 15.63 14.33
N ASP A 303 -22.29 14.99 13.47
CA ASP A 303 -23.53 14.30 13.84
C ASP A 303 -23.30 13.09 14.75
N CYS A 304 -22.06 12.59 14.82
CA CYS A 304 -21.65 11.52 15.73
C CYS A 304 -21.44 12.00 17.18
N PHE A 305 -21.44 13.31 17.42
CA PHE A 305 -21.09 13.92 18.71
C PHE A 305 -22.31 14.56 19.38
N PRO A 306 -22.42 14.48 20.72
CA PRO A 306 -23.45 15.23 21.44
C PRO A 306 -23.28 16.73 21.21
N MET A 307 -24.38 17.45 20.92
CA MET A 307 -24.34 18.90 20.87
C MET A 307 -24.17 19.46 22.29
N VAL A 308 -23.01 20.06 22.55
CA VAL A 308 -22.72 20.79 23.78
C VAL A 308 -22.83 22.28 23.46
N PHE A 309 -23.88 22.92 23.97
CA PHE A 309 -24.14 24.36 23.84
C PHE A 309 -23.48 25.15 24.98
#